data_AF-A0A8B6EPZ5-F1
#
_entry.id   AF-A0A8B6EPZ5-F1
#
_cell.length_a   1.000
_cell.length_b   1.000
_cell.length_c   1.000
_cell.angle_alpha   90.00
_cell.angle_beta   90.00
_cell.angle_gamma   90.00
#
_symmetry.space_group_name_H-M   'P 1'
#
loop_
_entity.id
_entity.type
_entity.pdbx_description
1 polymer ?
#
loop_
_entity_poly.entity_id
_entity_poly.type
_entity_poly.pdbx_seq_one_letter_code
_entity_poly.pdbx_strand_id
1 'polypeptide(L)'
;MFPTFRQVVISLRDKSIDDALKEEKDKNSYSDNKLDIMTDARHACRKNSFHTDVTALGNLTHKVVGYSHVTKNQERSSQKHETFGTEKLYEDFERKRIKVKVHSHDRNASVSKYLSQNQPDVIDSYDTWHGAKEVRRNMAKITKGTRKNIGKTWHPELRDKSAGVKTHVYWAMKNCNGNAAQLVLLLDSIVDHYKQDHRNCHQTSRCKNNDYVPSRDIIRDPTAELLLRNSIKKPLYL
;
A
#
# COMPACT_ATOMS: atom_id res chain seq x y z
N MET A 1 8.08 46.46 4.52
CA MET A 1 9.08 45.41 4.83
C MET A 1 8.83 44.24 3.89
N PHE A 2 9.78 43.86 3.06
CA PHE A 2 9.60 42.76 2.11
C PHE A 2 9.62 41.41 2.83
N PRO A 3 8.77 40.44 2.44
CA PRO A 3 8.82 39.11 3.02
C PRO A 3 10.18 38.46 2.73
N THR A 4 10.73 37.81 3.74
CA THR A 4 11.94 37.00 3.57
C THR A 4 11.66 35.84 2.61
N PHE A 5 12.69 35.35 1.92
CA PHE A 5 12.57 34.19 1.03
C PHE A 5 11.87 33.00 1.71
N ARG A 6 12.20 32.75 2.98
CA ARG A 6 11.58 31.70 3.80
C ARG A 6 10.06 31.89 3.94
N GLN A 7 9.60 33.11 4.20
CA GLN A 7 8.16 33.41 4.32
C GLN A 7 7.43 33.18 2.99
N VAL A 8 8.05 33.58 1.87
CA VAL A 8 7.49 33.35 0.54
C VAL A 8 7.34 31.85 0.26
N VAL A 9 8.38 31.06 0.53
CA VAL A 9 8.34 29.60 0.30
C VAL A 9 7.28 28.92 1.18
N ILE A 10 7.17 29.31 2.45
CA ILE A 10 6.14 28.77 3.35
C ILE A 10 4.74 29.11 2.83
N SER A 11 4.50 30.36 2.43
CA SER A 11 3.23 30.81 1.85
C SER A 11 2.86 30.02 0.60
N LEU A 12 3.81 29.83 -0.33
CA LEU A 12 3.58 29.05 -1.56
C LEU A 12 3.29 27.58 -1.27
N ARG A 13 4.01 26.98 -0.30
CA ARG A 13 3.75 25.61 0.15
C ARG A 13 2.34 25.49 0.72
N ASP A 14 1.96 26.37 1.64
CA ASP A 14 0.66 26.31 2.32
C ASP A 14 -0.48 26.49 1.32
N LYS A 15 -0.33 27.43 0.38
CA LYS A 15 -1.27 27.60 -0.74
C LYS A 15 -1.38 26.33 -1.60
N SER A 16 -0.26 25.70 -1.94
CA SER A 16 -0.23 24.46 -2.72
C SER A 16 -0.96 23.31 -2.00
N ILE A 17 -0.80 23.21 -0.67
CA ILE A 17 -1.51 22.23 0.16
C ILE A 17 -3.01 22.51 0.19
N ASP A 18 -3.41 23.78 0.34
CA ASP A 18 -4.82 24.18 0.36
C ASP A 18 -5.51 23.91 -1.00
N ASP A 19 -4.82 24.21 -2.11
CA ASP A 19 -5.29 23.91 -3.47
C ASP A 19 -5.44 22.38 -3.67
N ALA A 20 -4.49 21.59 -3.18
CA ALA A 20 -4.55 20.13 -3.23
C ALA A 20 -5.71 19.56 -2.38
N LEU A 21 -5.92 20.10 -1.18
CA LEU A 21 -7.05 19.73 -0.32
C LEU A 21 -8.39 20.02 -0.98
N LYS A 22 -8.51 21.17 -1.66
CA LYS A 22 -9.72 21.52 -2.39
C LYS A 22 -9.98 20.55 -3.54
N GLU A 23 -8.97 20.27 -4.36
CA GLU A 23 -9.10 19.31 -5.47
C GLU A 23 -9.47 17.90 -4.99
N GLU A 24 -8.87 17.46 -3.87
CA GLU A 24 -9.18 16.16 -3.28
C GLU A 24 -10.66 16.11 -2.83
N LYS A 25 -11.15 17.18 -2.18
CA LYS A 25 -12.56 17.30 -1.77
C LYS A 25 -13.51 17.34 -2.98
N ASP A 26 -13.15 18.07 -4.03
CA ASP A 26 -13.96 18.19 -5.23
C ASP A 26 -14.10 16.83 -5.96
N LYS A 27 -13.03 16.02 -5.97
CA LYS A 27 -13.06 14.65 -6.53
C LYS A 27 -13.76 13.64 -5.61
N ASN A 28 -13.71 13.87 -4.31
CA ASN A 28 -14.38 13.05 -3.32
C ASN A 28 -15.86 13.43 -3.26
N SER A 29 -16.61 13.14 -4.34
CA SER A 29 -18.03 13.48 -4.53
C SER A 29 -19.00 12.80 -3.52
N TYR A 30 -18.49 12.25 -2.42
CA TYR A 30 -19.27 11.60 -1.36
C TYR A 30 -19.69 12.57 -0.26
N SER A 31 -20.91 12.40 0.23
CA SER A 31 -21.65 13.23 1.18
C SER A 31 -21.00 13.50 2.55
N ASP A 32 -19.89 12.83 2.89
CA ASP A 32 -19.36 12.80 4.26
C ASP A 32 -18.29 13.85 4.56
N ASN A 33 -17.78 14.59 3.56
CA ASN A 33 -16.77 15.64 3.76
C ASN A 33 -15.49 15.15 4.49
N LYS A 34 -15.23 13.84 4.48
CA LYS A 34 -14.05 13.19 5.08
C LYS A 34 -13.04 12.81 4.01
N LEU A 35 -11.75 12.96 4.27
CA LEU A 35 -10.67 12.62 3.35
C LEU A 35 -10.09 11.22 3.61
N ASP A 36 -9.72 10.54 2.54
CA ASP A 36 -8.85 9.37 2.59
C ASP A 36 -7.42 9.84 2.35
N ILE A 37 -6.51 9.50 3.27
CA ILE A 37 -5.11 9.94 3.22
C ILE A 37 -4.14 8.77 3.24
N MET A 38 -2.95 9.01 2.70
CA MET A 38 -1.80 8.10 2.79
C MET A 38 -0.62 8.85 3.38
N THR A 39 0.03 8.33 4.41
CA THR A 39 1.22 8.98 4.99
C THR A 39 2.50 8.22 4.69
N ASP A 40 3.56 8.97 4.44
CA ASP A 40 4.91 8.44 4.27
C ASP A 40 5.91 9.30 5.05
N ALA A 41 6.87 8.66 5.71
CA ALA A 41 7.91 9.31 6.50
C ALA A 41 9.26 9.19 5.79
N ARG A 42 9.83 10.34 5.40
CA ARG A 42 11.13 10.42 4.76
C ARG A 42 12.17 10.92 5.74
N HIS A 43 13.03 10.01 6.17
CA HIS A 43 14.20 10.32 6.98
C HIS A 43 15.31 10.92 6.12
N ALA A 44 15.93 12.01 6.59
CA ALA A 44 17.09 12.63 5.97
C ALA A 44 18.27 11.68 5.77
N CYS A 45 18.46 10.74 6.70
CA CYS A 45 19.49 9.70 6.58
C CYS A 45 19.01 8.35 7.12
N ARG A 46 19.69 7.27 6.69
CA ARG A 46 19.26 5.89 6.95
C ARG A 46 19.31 5.46 8.43
N LYS A 47 20.15 6.09 9.25
CA LYS A 47 20.33 5.76 10.67
C LYS A 47 20.38 7.03 11.51
N ASN A 48 19.64 7.07 12.62
CA ASN A 48 19.62 8.20 13.55
C ASN A 48 19.37 9.54 12.85
N SER A 49 18.32 9.60 12.03
CA SER A 49 17.99 10.78 11.24
C SER A 49 17.83 12.03 12.09
N PHE A 50 18.50 13.12 11.70
CA PHE A 50 18.42 14.40 12.40
C PHE A 50 17.04 15.05 12.26
N HIS A 51 16.41 14.87 11.10
CA HIS A 51 15.05 15.30 10.84
C HIS A 51 14.29 14.28 9.99
N THR A 52 12.97 14.41 9.93
CA THR A 52 12.08 13.54 9.17
C THR A 52 10.91 14.36 8.69
N ASP A 53 10.60 14.20 7.42
CA ASP A 53 9.45 14.81 6.78
C ASP A 53 8.34 13.78 6.71
N VAL A 54 7.26 14.00 7.45
CA VAL A 54 6.05 13.18 7.39
C VAL A 54 5.04 13.90 6.52
N THR A 55 4.68 13.27 5.41
CA THR A 55 3.81 13.87 4.39
C THR A 55 2.53 13.06 4.29
N ALA A 56 1.39 13.74 4.25
CA ALA A 56 0.10 13.16 3.94
C ALA A 56 -0.28 13.47 2.49
N LEU A 57 -0.62 12.43 1.74
CA LEU A 57 -1.10 12.50 0.37
C LEU A 57 -2.61 12.22 0.33
N GLY A 58 -3.34 12.94 -0.52
CA GLY A 58 -4.72 12.59 -0.85
C GLY A 58 -4.78 11.29 -1.66
N ASN A 59 -5.73 10.42 -1.34
CA ASN A 59 -5.85 9.11 -1.98
C ASN A 59 -6.22 9.19 -3.48
N LEU A 60 -7.02 10.20 -3.89
CA LEU A 60 -7.52 10.35 -5.27
C LEU A 60 -6.60 11.19 -6.15
N THR A 61 -6.07 12.29 -5.63
CA THR A 61 -5.21 13.22 -6.37
C THR A 61 -3.74 12.86 -6.30
N HIS A 62 -3.33 12.10 -5.29
CA HIS A 62 -1.93 11.84 -4.94
C HIS A 62 -1.10 13.11 -4.71
N LYS A 63 -1.76 14.21 -4.36
CA LYS A 63 -1.12 15.48 -3.99
C LYS A 63 -0.93 15.59 -2.48
N VAL A 64 0.02 16.43 -2.07
CA VAL A 64 0.29 16.68 -0.65
C VAL A 64 -0.85 17.48 -0.03
N VAL A 65 -1.55 16.88 0.91
CA VAL A 65 -2.67 17.48 1.66
C VAL A 65 -2.29 17.84 3.10
N GLY A 66 -1.13 17.38 3.56
CA GLY A 66 -0.60 17.71 4.87
C GLY A 66 0.91 17.46 4.94
N TYR A 67 1.60 18.24 5.76
CA TYR A 67 3.05 18.13 5.91
C TYR A 67 3.46 18.45 7.35
N SER A 68 4.34 17.62 7.92
CA SER A 68 4.91 17.80 9.26
C SER A 68 6.41 17.52 9.24
N HIS A 69 7.18 18.51 9.67
CA HIS A 69 8.63 18.38 9.83
C HIS A 69 8.97 18.09 11.30
N VAL A 70 9.65 16.97 11.53
CA VAL A 70 10.09 16.54 12.86
C VAL A 70 11.60 16.60 12.94
N THR A 71 12.12 17.20 13.99
CA THR A 71 13.56 17.27 14.27
C THR A 71 13.90 16.55 15.57
N LYS A 72 15.18 16.18 15.74
CA LYS A 72 15.67 15.57 16.99
C LYS A 72 15.46 16.39 18.25
N ASN A 73 15.32 17.70 18.11
CA ASN A 73 15.04 18.59 19.23
C ASN A 73 13.62 18.40 19.78
N GLN A 74 12.71 17.88 18.94
CA GLN A 74 11.31 17.66 19.31
C GLN A 74 11.08 16.21 19.74
N GLU A 75 11.66 15.25 19.02
CA GLU A 75 11.65 13.84 19.40
C GLU A 75 13.05 13.27 19.18
N ARG A 76 13.68 12.79 20.24
CA ARG A 76 15.09 12.36 20.18
C ARG A 76 15.28 11.07 19.37
N SER A 77 14.27 10.20 19.36
CA SER A 77 14.31 8.91 18.67
C SER A 77 13.79 9.02 17.25
N SER A 78 14.66 8.79 16.26
CA SER A 78 14.25 8.80 14.85
C SER A 78 13.18 7.76 14.51
N GLN A 79 13.12 6.66 15.28
CA GLN A 79 12.10 5.62 15.14
C GLN A 79 10.70 6.10 15.52
N LYS A 80 10.60 7.13 16.39
CA LYS A 80 9.33 7.74 16.81
C LYS A 80 8.93 8.95 15.97
N HIS A 81 9.81 9.45 15.10
CA HIS A 81 9.54 10.64 14.30
C HIS A 81 8.29 10.49 13.43
N GLU A 82 8.03 9.29 12.89
CA GLU A 82 6.83 9.04 12.08
C GLU A 82 5.54 9.20 12.89
N THR A 83 5.48 8.57 14.07
CA THR A 83 4.32 8.67 14.97
C THR A 83 4.12 10.11 15.45
N PHE A 84 5.19 10.76 15.92
CA PHE A 84 5.12 12.14 16.37
C PHE A 84 4.78 13.13 15.24
N GLY A 85 5.26 12.87 14.02
CA GLY A 85 4.90 13.67 12.85
C GLY A 85 3.45 13.46 12.44
N THR A 86 2.93 12.23 12.60
CA THR A 86 1.53 11.88 12.37
C THR A 86 0.61 12.57 13.38
N GLU A 87 0.95 12.56 14.66
CA GLU A 87 0.24 13.31 15.71
C GLU A 87 0.06 14.79 15.33
N LYS A 88 1.16 15.44 14.94
CA LYS A 88 1.13 16.83 14.45
C LYS A 88 0.30 17.05 13.20
N LEU A 89 0.24 16.06 12.30
CA LEU A 89 -0.63 16.14 11.12
C LEU A 89 -2.10 16.14 11.54
N TYR A 90 -2.49 15.29 12.49
CA TYR A 90 -3.85 15.27 13.02
C TYR A 90 -4.20 16.55 13.77
N GLU A 91 -3.29 17.13 14.54
CA GLU A 91 -3.47 18.45 15.17
C GLU A 91 -3.70 19.56 14.11
N ASP A 92 -2.95 19.55 13.00
CA ASP A 92 -3.15 20.50 11.90
C ASP A 92 -4.50 20.28 11.19
N PHE A 93 -4.88 19.03 10.97
CA PHE A 93 -6.18 18.68 10.38
C PHE A 93 -7.34 19.11 11.26
N GLU A 94 -7.26 18.88 12.57
CA GLU A 94 -8.28 19.33 13.52
C GLU A 94 -8.41 20.87 13.51
N ARG A 95 -7.27 21.59 13.55
CA ARG A 95 -7.25 23.06 13.44
C ARG A 95 -7.89 23.55 12.15
N LYS A 96 -7.67 22.86 11.04
CA LYS A 96 -8.25 23.17 9.71
C LYS A 96 -9.65 22.60 9.52
N ARG A 97 -10.23 21.92 10.53
CA ARG A 97 -11.53 21.22 10.48
C ARG A 97 -11.62 20.21 9.34
N ILE A 98 -10.52 19.51 9.08
CA ILE A 98 -10.41 18.43 8.10
C ILE A 98 -10.65 17.11 8.85
N LYS A 99 -11.65 16.36 8.42
CA LYS A 99 -11.93 15.03 8.96
C LYS A 99 -11.29 13.98 8.07
N VAL A 100 -10.61 13.01 8.67
CA VAL A 100 -10.04 11.86 7.97
C VAL A 100 -11.00 10.67 8.12
N LYS A 101 -11.19 9.88 7.06
CA LYS A 101 -11.99 8.65 7.06
C LYS A 101 -11.09 7.43 7.07
N VAL A 102 -10.16 7.35 6.13
CA VAL A 102 -9.18 6.27 6.02
C VAL A 102 -7.78 6.85 6.10
N HIS A 103 -6.92 6.22 6.89
CA HIS A 103 -5.49 6.54 6.94
C HIS A 103 -4.68 5.31 6.55
N SER A 104 -4.03 5.36 5.40
CA SER A 104 -3.12 4.31 4.93
C SER A 104 -1.65 4.61 5.25
N HIS A 105 -0.90 3.63 5.77
CA HIS A 105 0.52 3.79 6.10
C HIS A 105 1.36 2.50 5.97
N ASP A 106 2.66 2.58 6.26
CA ASP A 106 3.70 1.53 6.08
C ASP A 106 3.66 0.38 7.12
N ARG A 107 2.48 0.05 7.69
CA ARG A 107 2.32 -0.94 8.76
C ARG A 107 3.15 -0.65 10.03
N ASN A 108 3.41 0.62 10.32
CA ASN A 108 4.05 1.03 11.56
C ASN A 108 3.10 0.83 12.77
N ALA A 109 3.43 -0.15 13.63
CA ALA A 109 2.62 -0.49 14.80
C ALA A 109 2.38 0.69 15.77
N SER A 110 3.31 1.64 15.86
CA SER A 110 3.15 2.82 16.70
C SER A 110 2.10 3.79 16.13
N VAL A 111 2.01 3.89 14.81
CA VAL A 111 0.95 4.67 14.12
C VAL A 111 -0.40 3.99 14.30
N SER A 112 -0.50 2.68 14.06
CA SER A 112 -1.75 1.93 14.31
C SER A 112 -2.21 2.06 15.77
N LYS A 113 -1.27 2.00 16.72
CA LYS A 113 -1.58 2.22 18.14
C LYS A 113 -2.10 3.64 18.38
N TYR A 114 -1.45 4.66 17.82
CA TYR A 114 -1.92 6.04 17.93
C TYR A 114 -3.34 6.21 17.38
N LEU A 115 -3.62 5.67 16.18
CA LEU A 115 -4.94 5.76 15.55
C LEU A 115 -6.02 5.08 16.40
N SER A 116 -5.76 3.85 16.87
CA SER A 116 -6.73 3.13 17.71
C SER A 116 -7.04 3.84 19.04
N GLN A 117 -6.07 4.56 19.60
CA GLN A 117 -6.23 5.24 20.89
C GLN A 117 -6.80 6.67 20.78
N ASN A 118 -6.44 7.41 19.73
CA ASN A 118 -6.72 8.84 19.61
C ASN A 118 -7.68 9.19 18.48
N GLN A 119 -7.83 8.31 17.48
CA GLN A 119 -8.65 8.52 16.29
C GLN A 119 -9.53 7.30 15.99
N PRO A 120 -10.39 6.85 16.93
CA PRO A 120 -11.14 5.60 16.80
C PRO A 120 -12.14 5.58 15.63
N ASP A 121 -12.54 6.75 15.14
CA ASP A 121 -13.43 6.90 13.98
C ASP A 121 -12.70 6.78 12.62
N VAL A 122 -11.36 6.74 12.64
CA VAL A 122 -10.52 6.58 11.44
C VAL A 122 -10.26 5.11 11.18
N ILE A 123 -10.47 4.69 9.94
CA ILE A 123 -10.14 3.35 9.48
C ILE A 123 -8.63 3.27 9.25
N ASP A 124 -7.95 2.49 10.09
CA ASP A 124 -6.54 2.13 9.91
C ASP A 124 -6.40 1.18 8.71
N SER A 125 -5.56 1.56 7.75
CA SER A 125 -5.32 0.84 6.51
C SER A 125 -3.82 0.79 6.20
N TYR A 126 -3.43 -0.14 5.32
CA TYR A 126 -2.05 -0.35 4.95
C TYR A 126 -1.80 -0.07 3.47
N ASP A 127 -0.64 0.50 3.17
CA ASP A 127 -0.24 0.74 1.79
C ASP A 127 -0.14 -0.58 0.99
N THR A 128 -0.94 -0.64 -0.07
CA THR A 128 -0.99 -1.75 -1.03
C THR A 128 0.35 -2.03 -1.69
N TRP A 129 1.21 -1.01 -1.86
CA TRP A 129 2.53 -1.20 -2.46
C TRP A 129 3.40 -2.13 -1.63
N HIS A 130 3.42 -1.98 -0.31
CA HIS A 130 4.20 -2.86 0.56
C HIS A 130 3.68 -4.30 0.53
N GLY A 131 2.35 -4.48 0.54
CA GLY A 131 1.75 -5.80 0.38
C GLY A 131 2.16 -6.48 -0.93
N ALA A 132 2.01 -5.79 -2.07
CA ALA A 132 2.39 -6.34 -3.37
C ALA A 132 3.91 -6.55 -3.55
N LYS A 133 4.72 -5.67 -2.96
CA LYS A 133 6.19 -5.77 -2.95
C LYS A 133 6.65 -7.02 -2.19
N GLU A 134 6.02 -7.32 -1.06
CA GLU A 134 6.37 -8.51 -0.30
C GLU A 134 6.01 -9.81 -1.04
N VAL A 135 4.82 -9.85 -1.67
CA VAL A 135 4.46 -10.99 -2.55
C VAL A 135 5.50 -11.16 -3.65
N ARG A 136 5.92 -10.08 -4.33
CA ARG A 136 6.98 -10.15 -5.35
C ARG A 136 8.28 -10.71 -4.80
N ARG A 137 8.69 -10.30 -3.59
CA ARG A 137 9.89 -10.80 -2.92
C ARG A 137 9.79 -12.31 -2.62
N ASN A 138 8.62 -12.78 -2.20
CA ASN A 138 8.37 -14.21 -1.97
C ASN A 138 8.35 -15.00 -3.28
N MET A 139 7.72 -14.45 -4.33
CA MET A 139 7.74 -15.03 -5.67
C MET A 139 9.17 -15.23 -6.18
N ALA A 140 10.05 -14.24 -6.00
CA ALA A 140 11.44 -14.34 -6.44
C ALA A 140 12.22 -15.52 -5.83
N LYS A 141 11.79 -16.04 -4.67
CA LYS A 141 12.39 -17.22 -4.02
C LYS A 141 11.95 -18.53 -4.67
N ILE A 142 10.73 -18.58 -5.20
CA ILE A 142 10.12 -19.80 -5.76
C ILE A 142 10.24 -19.90 -7.28
N THR A 143 10.57 -18.80 -7.97
CA THR A 143 10.70 -18.78 -9.44
C THR A 143 12.09 -19.16 -9.93
N LYS A 144 13.12 -19.13 -9.07
CA LYS A 144 14.51 -19.41 -9.46
C LYS A 144 15.34 -19.98 -8.32
N GLY A 145 16.30 -20.84 -8.64
CA GLY A 145 17.24 -21.41 -7.67
C GLY A 145 18.18 -22.44 -8.29
N THR A 146 18.90 -23.17 -7.42
CA THR A 146 19.84 -24.23 -7.85
C THR A 146 19.12 -25.56 -8.09
N ARG A 147 19.65 -26.41 -8.96
CA ARG A 147 19.04 -27.71 -9.32
C ARG A 147 18.73 -28.59 -8.12
N LYS A 148 19.61 -28.61 -7.10
CA LYS A 148 19.43 -29.36 -5.84
C LYS A 148 18.21 -28.94 -5.00
N ASN A 149 17.68 -27.75 -5.25
CA ASN A 149 16.56 -27.16 -4.50
C ASN A 149 15.24 -27.16 -5.29
N ILE A 150 15.21 -27.75 -6.49
CA ILE A 150 13.97 -27.94 -7.26
C ILE A 150 12.98 -28.77 -6.42
N GLY A 151 11.72 -28.34 -6.38
CA GLY A 151 10.68 -28.99 -5.57
C GLY A 151 10.79 -28.75 -4.07
N LYS A 152 11.81 -28.00 -3.60
CA LYS A 152 11.96 -27.64 -2.18
C LYS A 152 11.71 -26.16 -1.96
N THR A 153 12.51 -25.32 -2.61
CA THR A 153 12.42 -23.86 -2.43
C THR A 153 11.93 -23.16 -3.70
N TRP A 154 12.03 -23.81 -4.86
CA TRP A 154 11.61 -23.25 -6.15
C TRP A 154 11.19 -24.36 -7.12
N HIS A 155 10.43 -24.00 -8.16
CA HIS A 155 9.95 -24.96 -9.16
C HIS A 155 10.00 -24.38 -10.58
N PRO A 156 10.40 -25.17 -11.61
CA PRO A 156 10.46 -24.71 -13.00
C PRO A 156 9.14 -24.15 -13.55
N GLU A 157 7.99 -24.77 -13.21
CA GLU A 157 6.66 -24.29 -13.63
C GLU A 157 6.29 -22.90 -13.12
N LEU A 158 7.03 -22.38 -12.13
CA LEU A 158 6.77 -21.07 -11.53
C LEU A 158 7.66 -19.95 -12.10
N ARG A 159 8.63 -20.28 -12.97
CA ARG A 159 9.70 -19.37 -13.43
C ARG A 159 9.20 -18.06 -14.03
N ASP A 160 8.08 -18.11 -14.72
CA ASP A 160 7.46 -17.01 -15.43
C ASP A 160 6.30 -16.37 -14.64
N LYS A 161 5.95 -16.82 -13.43
CA LYS A 161 4.71 -16.40 -12.74
C LYS A 161 4.81 -15.08 -11.98
N SER A 162 6.02 -14.67 -11.57
CA SER A 162 6.26 -13.52 -10.67
C SER A 162 5.54 -12.23 -11.09
N ALA A 163 5.66 -11.83 -12.37
CA ALA A 163 5.04 -10.61 -12.86
C ALA A 163 3.50 -10.70 -12.90
N GLY A 164 2.95 -11.86 -13.27
CA GLY A 164 1.50 -12.06 -13.38
C GLY A 164 0.83 -12.05 -12.01
N VAL A 165 1.46 -12.73 -11.03
CA VAL A 165 1.03 -12.73 -9.64
C VAL A 165 1.01 -11.32 -9.06
N LYS A 166 2.07 -10.51 -9.27
CA LYS A 166 2.09 -9.13 -8.76
C LYS A 166 0.92 -8.29 -9.32
N THR A 167 0.66 -8.36 -10.62
CA THR A 167 -0.45 -7.63 -11.25
C THR A 167 -1.80 -8.09 -10.69
N HIS A 168 -1.97 -9.40 -10.54
CA HIS A 168 -3.19 -9.97 -9.97
C HIS A 168 -3.42 -9.56 -8.52
N VAL A 169 -2.38 -9.45 -7.70
CA VAL A 169 -2.48 -8.97 -6.30
C VAL A 169 -3.05 -7.56 -6.25
N TYR A 170 -2.56 -6.63 -7.08
CA TYR A 170 -3.14 -5.28 -7.16
C TYR A 170 -4.58 -5.30 -7.64
N TRP A 171 -4.88 -6.11 -8.66
CA TRP A 171 -6.25 -6.27 -9.14
C TRP A 171 -7.16 -6.82 -8.03
N ALA A 172 -6.72 -7.82 -7.28
CA ALA A 172 -7.48 -8.41 -6.17
C ALA A 172 -7.74 -7.39 -5.05
N MET A 173 -6.73 -6.60 -4.65
CA MET A 173 -6.88 -5.53 -3.67
C MET A 173 -7.88 -4.46 -4.13
N LYS A 174 -7.91 -4.14 -5.42
CA LYS A 174 -8.86 -3.16 -5.98
C LYS A 174 -10.30 -3.70 -6.07
N ASN A 175 -10.47 -5.00 -6.27
CA ASN A 175 -11.78 -5.62 -6.53
C ASN A 175 -12.34 -6.40 -5.33
N CYS A 176 -11.68 -6.37 -4.16
CA CYS A 176 -12.19 -7.04 -2.96
C CYS A 176 -13.27 -6.23 -2.22
N ASN A 177 -13.53 -4.98 -2.62
CA ASN A 177 -14.52 -4.09 -2.01
C ASN A 177 -14.35 -3.95 -0.48
N GLY A 178 -13.11 -3.95 0.01
CA GLY A 178 -12.80 -3.88 1.44
C GLY A 178 -13.10 -5.16 2.23
N ASN A 179 -13.51 -6.24 1.58
CA ASN A 179 -13.79 -7.52 2.22
C ASN A 179 -12.55 -8.44 2.20
N ALA A 180 -12.05 -8.77 3.38
CA ALA A 180 -10.87 -9.62 3.55
C ALA A 180 -11.08 -11.06 3.02
N ALA A 181 -12.25 -11.66 3.23
CA ALA A 181 -12.56 -12.99 2.70
C ALA A 181 -12.62 -12.97 1.17
N GLN A 182 -13.20 -11.92 0.59
CA GLN A 182 -13.22 -11.74 -0.86
C GLN A 182 -11.79 -11.56 -1.41
N LEU A 183 -10.93 -10.80 -0.73
CA LEU A 183 -9.53 -10.65 -1.12
C LEU A 183 -8.83 -12.01 -1.19
N VAL A 184 -9.01 -12.86 -0.17
CA VAL A 184 -8.45 -14.22 -0.15
C VAL A 184 -8.94 -15.05 -1.34
N LEU A 185 -10.25 -15.05 -1.62
CA LEU A 185 -10.83 -15.77 -2.74
C LEU A 185 -10.26 -15.30 -4.09
N LEU A 186 -10.17 -13.98 -4.29
CA LEU A 186 -9.58 -13.40 -5.48
C LEU A 186 -8.12 -13.80 -5.62
N LEU A 187 -7.33 -13.77 -4.54
CA LEU A 187 -5.92 -14.17 -4.59
C LEU A 187 -5.74 -15.65 -4.88
N ASP A 188 -6.57 -16.53 -4.33
CA ASP A 188 -6.52 -17.97 -4.58
C ASP A 188 -6.85 -18.31 -6.05
N SER A 189 -7.75 -17.54 -6.68
CA SER A 189 -8.16 -17.76 -8.08
C SER A 189 -7.01 -17.76 -9.09
N ILE A 190 -5.87 -17.10 -8.80
CA ILE A 190 -4.74 -17.07 -9.74
C ILE A 190 -4.03 -18.42 -9.82
N VAL A 191 -4.04 -19.19 -8.73
CA VAL A 191 -3.44 -20.52 -8.71
C VAL A 191 -4.26 -21.46 -9.58
N ASP A 192 -5.58 -21.40 -9.43
CA ASP A 192 -6.53 -22.16 -10.24
C ASP A 192 -6.42 -21.77 -11.72
N HIS A 193 -6.28 -20.47 -12.02
CA HIS A 193 -6.04 -19.98 -13.37
C HIS A 193 -4.80 -20.60 -14.02
N TYR A 194 -3.68 -20.71 -13.30
CA TYR A 194 -2.47 -21.35 -13.82
C TYR A 194 -2.58 -22.88 -13.95
N LYS A 195 -3.59 -23.49 -13.32
CA LYS A 195 -3.94 -24.91 -13.48
C LYS A 195 -4.97 -25.15 -14.61
N GLN A 196 -5.28 -24.13 -15.42
CA GLN A 196 -6.36 -24.17 -16.43
C GLN A 196 -7.78 -24.31 -15.85
N ASP A 197 -7.96 -24.01 -14.55
CA ASP A 197 -9.28 -23.95 -13.94
C ASP A 197 -9.78 -22.49 -13.94
N HIS A 198 -10.71 -22.20 -14.85
CA HIS A 198 -11.20 -20.85 -15.09
C HIS A 198 -12.59 -20.57 -14.49
N ARG A 199 -13.12 -21.48 -13.65
CA ARG A 199 -14.45 -21.33 -13.04
C ARG A 199 -14.57 -20.04 -12.24
N ASN A 200 -13.54 -19.75 -11.42
CA ASN A 200 -13.50 -18.60 -10.52
C ASN A 200 -12.79 -17.36 -11.11
N CYS A 201 -12.43 -17.39 -12.39
CA CYS A 201 -11.87 -16.21 -13.05
C CYS A 201 -12.95 -15.13 -13.21
N HIS A 202 -12.55 -13.87 -13.09
CA HIS A 202 -13.45 -12.72 -13.25
C HIS A 202 -14.06 -12.68 -14.67
N GLN A 203 -15.27 -12.13 -14.81
CA GLN A 203 -15.97 -12.10 -16.09
C GLN A 203 -15.22 -11.33 -17.18
N THR A 204 -14.46 -10.30 -16.79
CA THR A 204 -13.63 -9.51 -17.70
C THR A 204 -12.24 -10.10 -17.95
N SER A 205 -11.93 -11.27 -17.37
CA SER A 205 -10.65 -11.93 -17.60
C SER A 205 -10.55 -12.46 -19.04
N ARG A 206 -9.38 -12.29 -19.67
CA ARG A 206 -9.12 -12.75 -21.04
C ARG A 206 -9.39 -14.25 -21.25
N CYS A 207 -9.28 -15.07 -20.20
CA CYS A 207 -9.58 -16.50 -20.25
C CYS A 207 -11.07 -16.86 -20.39
N LYS A 208 -11.97 -15.88 -20.32
CA LYS A 208 -13.39 -16.08 -20.64
C LYS A 208 -13.67 -15.98 -22.14
N ASN A 209 -12.69 -15.58 -22.95
CA ASN A 209 -12.82 -15.59 -24.41
C ASN A 209 -12.58 -17.00 -24.95
N ASN A 210 -13.33 -17.39 -26.00
CA ASN A 210 -13.28 -18.75 -26.56
C ASN A 210 -11.90 -19.14 -27.13
N ASP A 211 -11.11 -18.15 -27.59
CA ASP A 211 -9.78 -18.39 -28.20
C ASP A 211 -8.62 -18.14 -27.21
N TYR A 212 -8.87 -18.31 -25.90
CA TYR A 212 -7.83 -18.07 -24.91
C TYR A 212 -6.73 -19.12 -24.98
N VAL A 213 -5.50 -18.66 -25.27
CA VAL A 213 -4.28 -19.45 -25.14
C VAL A 213 -3.47 -18.95 -23.94
N PRO A 214 -3.08 -19.85 -23.01
CA PRO A 214 -2.24 -19.48 -21.87
C PRO A 214 -0.89 -18.93 -22.33
N SER A 215 -0.51 -17.76 -21.81
CA SER A 215 0.78 -17.12 -22.10
C SER A 215 1.90 -17.52 -21.14
N ARG A 216 1.60 -18.41 -20.19
CA ARG A 216 2.50 -18.84 -19.11
C ARG A 216 2.44 -20.36 -18.98
N ASP A 217 3.50 -20.96 -18.45
CA ASP A 217 3.60 -22.41 -18.24
C ASP A 217 2.42 -22.90 -17.37
N ILE A 218 1.85 -24.07 -17.66
CA ILE A 218 0.75 -24.63 -16.85
C ILE A 218 1.33 -25.24 -15.58
N ILE A 219 0.67 -25.04 -14.44
CA ILE A 219 1.01 -25.72 -13.19
C ILE A 219 0.36 -27.10 -13.19
N ARG A 220 1.18 -28.15 -13.07
CA ARG A 220 0.73 -29.55 -12.99
C ARG A 220 1.24 -30.22 -11.72
N ASP A 221 2.41 -29.82 -11.24
CA ASP A 221 3.02 -30.42 -10.05
C ASP A 221 2.36 -29.88 -8.75
N PRO A 222 1.87 -30.75 -7.84
CA PRO A 222 1.29 -30.34 -6.57
C PRO A 222 2.25 -29.49 -5.70
N THR A 223 3.55 -29.72 -5.82
CA THR A 223 4.59 -28.97 -5.13
C THR A 223 4.67 -27.53 -5.63
N ALA A 224 4.52 -27.32 -6.94
CA ALA A 224 4.49 -25.99 -7.54
C ALA A 224 3.25 -25.21 -7.09
N GLU A 225 2.10 -25.87 -7.03
CA GLU A 225 0.86 -25.31 -6.47
C GLU A 225 1.06 -24.87 -5.01
N LEU A 226 1.60 -25.76 -4.16
CA LEU A 226 1.81 -25.47 -2.75
C LEU A 226 2.76 -24.28 -2.54
N LEU A 227 3.87 -24.24 -3.27
CA LEU A 227 4.83 -23.14 -3.22
C LEU A 227 4.20 -21.80 -3.62
N LEU A 228 3.32 -21.81 -4.64
CA LEU A 228 2.63 -20.61 -5.09
C LEU A 228 1.57 -20.14 -4.09
N ARG A 229 0.72 -21.03 -3.56
CA ARG A 229 -0.28 -20.66 -2.55
C ARG A 229 0.39 -20.06 -1.31
N ASN A 230 1.46 -20.68 -0.84
CA ASN A 230 2.20 -20.21 0.34
C ASN A 230 2.87 -18.84 0.11
N SER A 231 3.37 -18.55 -1.08
CA SER A 231 4.04 -17.28 -1.37
C SER A 231 3.07 -16.09 -1.45
N ILE A 232 1.82 -16.34 -1.86
CA ILE A 232 0.75 -15.35 -1.95
C ILE A 232 0.11 -15.11 -0.59
N LYS A 233 -0.18 -16.17 0.18
CA LYS A 233 -0.90 -16.07 1.46
C LYS A 233 -0.03 -15.53 2.60
N LYS A 234 1.22 -15.97 2.71
CA LYS A 234 2.10 -15.60 3.83
C LYS A 234 2.22 -14.09 4.12
N PRO A 235 2.27 -13.18 3.14
CA PRO A 235 2.34 -11.73 3.40
C PRO A 235 0.99 -11.05 3.69
N LEU A 236 -0.14 -11.74 3.47
CA LEU A 236 -1.50 -11.17 3.55
C LEU A 236 -2.33 -11.73 4.72
N TYR A 237 -1.87 -12.81 5.35
CA TYR A 237 -2.37 -13.29 6.64
C TYR A 237 -1.45 -12.84 7.77
N LEU A 238 -1.47 -11.54 8.09
CA LEU A 238 -1.03 -10.92 9.35
C LEU A 238 -1.66 -9.54 9.43
#